data_AF-A0A929IIW2-F1
#
_entry.id   AF-A0A929IIW2-F1
#
_cell.length_a   1.000
_cell.length_b   1.000
_cell.length_c   1.000
_cell.angle_alpha   90.00
_cell.angle_beta   90.00
_cell.angle_gamma   90.00
#
_symmetry.space_group_name_H-M   'P 1'
#
loop_
_entity.id
_entity.type
_entity.pdbx_description
1 polymer ?
#
loop_
_entity_poly.entity_id
_entity_poly.type
_entity_poly.pdbx_seq_one_letter_code
_entity_poly.pdbx_strand_id
1 'polypeptide(L)'
;MPIPCQRDLFDIPDDVAWLNCAYMSPLMKSAVMAGEAGIRGKAQPWNIKPDDFFPGPEEARALFARLINASADEIAIVPSVSYGIATAARNLDAPAGKRILLLDEQFPSNVYAWRELAARSGARIDTVPRPADDDGTAAILDRIGEDVC
;
A
#
# COMPACT_ATOMS: atom_id res chain seq x y z
N MET A 1 -5.12 -14.01 25.94
CA MET A 1 -4.79 -12.91 26.87
C MET A 1 -5.34 -11.63 26.25
N PRO A 2 -6.16 -10.82 26.96
CA PRO A 2 -6.68 -9.59 26.38
C PRO A 2 -5.53 -8.60 26.13
N ILE A 3 -5.60 -7.90 25.00
CA ILE A 3 -4.65 -6.83 24.67
C ILE A 3 -4.94 -5.65 25.61
N PRO A 4 -3.93 -5.06 26.28
CA PRO A 4 -4.13 -3.88 27.11
C PRO A 4 -4.72 -2.71 26.31
N CYS A 5 -5.57 -1.91 26.94
CA CYS A 5 -6.11 -0.69 26.32
C CYS A 5 -4.96 0.29 26.03
N GLN A 6 -4.92 0.83 24.81
CA GLN A 6 -3.94 1.83 24.36
C GLN A 6 -4.62 3.15 23.94
N ARG A 7 -5.84 3.41 24.42
CA ARG A 7 -6.62 4.60 24.05
C ARG A 7 -5.86 5.90 24.33
N ASP A 8 -5.06 5.91 25.39
CA ASP A 8 -4.22 7.04 25.81
C ASP A 8 -3.19 7.47 24.75
N LEU A 9 -2.80 6.58 23.82
CA LEU A 9 -1.91 6.90 22.70
C LEU A 9 -2.58 7.72 21.59
N PHE A 10 -3.91 7.80 21.59
CA PHE A 10 -4.71 8.46 20.56
C PHE A 10 -5.49 9.64 21.15
N ASP A 11 -5.94 10.54 20.29
CA ASP A 11 -6.78 11.67 20.66
C ASP A 11 -8.25 11.35 20.35
N ILE A 12 -8.83 10.42 21.11
CA ILE A 12 -10.23 9.98 20.94
C ILE A 12 -11.04 10.43 22.18
N PRO A 13 -12.00 11.37 22.04
CA PRO A 13 -12.84 11.83 23.15
C PRO A 13 -13.59 10.69 23.82
N ASP A 14 -13.73 10.70 25.15
CA ASP A 14 -14.29 9.58 25.95
C ASP A 14 -15.70 9.15 25.54
N ASP A 15 -16.47 10.04 24.94
CA ASP A 15 -17.83 9.83 24.44
C ASP A 15 -17.88 9.33 22.98
N VAL A 16 -16.72 9.11 22.35
CA VAL A 16 -16.61 8.62 20.96
C VAL A 16 -16.12 7.17 20.90
N ALA A 17 -16.90 6.36 20.18
CA ALA A 17 -16.52 5.01 19.72
C ALA A 17 -16.33 5.02 18.19
N TRP A 18 -15.08 5.03 17.73
CA TRP A 18 -14.75 5.04 16.30
C TRP A 18 -14.58 3.61 15.76
N LEU A 19 -15.52 3.16 14.93
CA LEU A 19 -15.56 1.81 14.36
C LEU A 19 -15.31 1.79 12.84
N ASN A 20 -14.72 2.85 12.28
CA ASN A 20 -14.51 3.01 10.84
C ASN A 20 -13.01 3.14 10.45
N CYS A 21 -12.14 2.37 11.12
CA CYS A 21 -10.70 2.39 10.85
C CYS A 21 -10.33 1.90 9.44
N ALA A 22 -11.21 1.11 8.79
CA ALA A 22 -11.02 0.68 7.41
C ALA A 22 -11.11 1.85 6.41
N TYR A 23 -11.90 2.89 6.72
CA TYR A 23 -11.92 4.14 5.95
C TYR A 23 -10.79 5.07 6.38
N MET A 24 -10.65 5.32 7.68
CA MET A 24 -9.63 6.20 8.24
C MET A 24 -9.35 5.85 9.69
N SER A 25 -8.11 5.51 10.01
CA SER A 25 -7.68 5.29 11.40
C SER A 25 -7.24 6.60 12.06
N PRO A 26 -7.45 6.75 13.38
CA PRO A 26 -6.84 7.85 14.13
C PRO A 26 -5.32 7.63 14.17
N LEU A 27 -4.57 8.73 14.09
CA LEU A 27 -3.13 8.71 14.29
C LEU A 27 -2.80 8.66 15.78
N MET A 28 -1.73 7.95 16.13
CA MET A 28 -1.12 8.07 17.46
C MET A 28 -0.61 9.50 17.66
N LYS A 29 -0.66 10.01 18.90
CA LYS A 29 -0.12 11.32 19.29
C LYS A 29 1.33 11.50 18.85
N SER A 30 2.15 10.44 18.93
CA SER A 30 3.54 10.43 18.46
C SER A 30 3.67 10.68 16.95
N ALA A 31 2.80 10.06 16.15
CA ALA A 31 2.78 10.28 14.70
C ALA A 31 2.34 11.71 14.34
N VAL A 32 1.36 12.26 15.07
CA VAL A 32 0.95 13.66 14.91
C VAL A 32 2.12 14.61 15.19
N MET A 33 2.80 14.45 16.33
CA MET A 33 3.96 15.27 16.70
C MET A 33 5.10 15.20 15.67
N ALA A 34 5.39 14.02 15.13
CA ALA A 34 6.40 13.85 14.08
C ALA A 34 6.01 14.57 12.77
N GLY A 35 4.74 14.46 12.36
CA GLY A 35 4.22 15.17 11.20
C GLY A 35 4.30 16.69 11.33
N GLU A 36 3.91 17.22 12.49
CA GLU A 36 4.02 18.65 12.81
C GLU A 36 5.47 19.15 12.78
N ALA A 37 6.41 18.37 13.34
CA ALA A 37 7.82 18.68 13.29
C ALA A 37 8.35 18.75 11.85
N GLY A 38 7.95 17.79 10.99
CA GLY A 38 8.31 17.78 9.57
C GLY A 38 7.79 19.01 8.82
N ILE A 39 6.51 19.38 9.04
CA ILE A 39 5.91 20.59 8.46
C ILE A 39 6.66 21.85 8.92
N ARG A 40 6.97 21.93 10.23
CA ARG A 40 7.70 23.07 10.79
C ARG A 40 9.11 23.20 10.23
N GLY A 41 9.82 22.08 10.04
CA GLY A 41 11.11 22.07 9.35
C GLY A 41 11.02 22.60 7.93
N LYS A 42 10.03 22.14 7.16
CA LYS A 42 9.79 22.60 5.78
C LYS A 42 9.38 24.07 5.69
N ALA A 43 8.78 24.64 6.73
CA ALA A 43 8.46 26.07 6.78
C ALA A 43 9.71 26.96 6.87
N GLN A 44 10.88 26.39 7.21
CA GLN A 44 12.17 27.08 7.28
C GLN A 44 13.23 26.35 6.44
N PRO A 45 13.06 26.28 5.11
CA PRO A 45 13.91 25.44 4.26
C PRO A 45 15.39 25.87 4.26
N TRP A 46 15.70 27.12 4.62
CA TRP A 46 17.08 27.61 4.78
C TRP A 46 17.84 26.95 5.95
N ASN A 47 17.16 26.23 6.83
CA ASN A 47 17.78 25.43 7.89
C ASN A 47 18.04 23.97 7.47
N ILE A 48 17.56 23.54 6.30
CA ILE A 48 17.77 22.18 5.76
C ILE A 48 19.03 22.20 4.91
N LYS A 49 20.05 21.46 5.34
CA LYS A 49 21.31 21.31 4.61
C LYS A 49 21.22 20.14 3.62
N PRO A 50 22.10 20.09 2.60
CA PRO A 50 22.18 18.94 1.71
C PRO A 50 22.33 17.59 2.44
N ASP A 51 23.08 17.57 3.55
CA ASP A 51 23.29 16.36 4.37
C ASP A 51 22.00 15.88 5.06
N ASP A 52 21.02 16.75 5.26
CA ASP A 52 19.74 16.42 5.89
C ASP A 52 18.73 15.79 4.92
N PHE A 53 19.05 15.75 3.61
CA PHE A 53 18.07 15.42 2.57
C PHE A 53 17.64 13.95 2.56
N PHE A 54 18.58 13.02 2.77
CA PHE A 54 18.37 11.58 2.67
C PHE A 54 18.12 10.84 3.99
N PRO A 55 18.70 11.22 5.14
CA PRO A 55 18.60 10.43 6.37
C PRO A 55 17.17 10.06 6.79
N GLY A 56 16.23 11.01 6.76
CA GLY A 56 14.83 10.77 7.16
C GLY A 56 14.10 9.74 6.29
N PRO A 57 14.05 9.93 4.96
CA PRO A 57 13.48 8.93 4.04
C PRO A 57 14.14 7.54 4.17
N GLU A 58 15.46 7.47 4.31
CA GLU A 58 16.18 6.19 4.42
C GLU A 58 15.89 5.47 5.73
N GLU A 59 15.77 6.21 6.84
CA GLU A 59 15.31 5.63 8.11
C GLU A 59 13.89 5.08 7.98
N ALA A 60 12.98 5.82 7.33
CA ALA A 60 11.61 5.36 7.10
C ALA A 60 11.56 4.07 6.25
N ARG A 61 12.37 3.98 5.19
CA ARG A 61 12.51 2.76 4.38
C ARG A 61 13.01 1.59 5.22
N ALA A 62 14.08 1.77 5.99
CA ALA A 62 14.65 0.73 6.83
C ALA A 62 13.67 0.24 7.90
N LEU A 63 12.92 1.15 8.54
CA LEU A 63 11.91 0.81 9.55
C LEU A 63 10.76 -0.03 8.93
N PHE A 64 10.25 0.39 7.78
CA PHE A 64 9.18 -0.33 7.09
C PHE A 64 9.64 -1.67 6.52
N ALA A 65 10.85 -1.73 5.97
CA ALA A 65 11.44 -2.96 5.46
C ALA A 65 11.52 -4.05 6.54
N ARG A 66 11.94 -3.70 7.77
CA ARG A 66 11.93 -4.65 8.90
C ARG A 66 10.53 -5.14 9.24
N LEU A 67 9.51 -4.29 9.12
CA LEU A 67 8.13 -4.66 9.44
C LEU A 67 7.59 -5.73 8.50
N ILE A 68 7.98 -5.69 7.22
CA ILE A 68 7.48 -6.60 6.18
C ILE A 68 8.50 -7.68 5.77
N ASN A 69 9.62 -7.80 6.49
CA ASN A 69 10.72 -8.71 6.17
C ASN A 69 11.29 -8.52 4.76
N ALA A 70 11.65 -7.28 4.41
CA ALA A 70 12.30 -6.88 3.17
C ALA A 70 13.60 -6.09 3.42
N SER A 71 14.31 -5.72 2.35
CA SER A 71 15.41 -4.76 2.37
C SER A 71 14.92 -3.32 2.14
N ALA A 72 15.71 -2.33 2.56
CA ALA A 72 15.36 -0.91 2.38
C ALA A 72 15.30 -0.51 0.90
N ASP A 73 16.13 -1.13 0.06
CA ASP A 73 16.20 -0.89 -1.40
C ASP A 73 14.94 -1.37 -2.15
N GLU A 74 14.14 -2.25 -1.53
CA GLU A 74 12.86 -2.73 -2.07
C GLU A 74 11.67 -1.83 -1.72
N ILE A 75 11.88 -0.79 -0.91
CA ILE A 75 10.80 0.10 -0.45
C ILE A 75 10.76 1.35 -1.32
N ALA A 76 9.59 1.69 -1.86
CA ALA A 76 9.32 2.96 -2.53
C ALA A 76 8.32 3.80 -1.72
N ILE A 77 8.67 5.05 -1.41
CA ILE A 77 7.74 6.01 -0.79
C ILE A 77 6.86 6.63 -1.88
N VAL A 78 5.56 6.34 -1.83
CA VAL A 78 4.56 6.81 -2.80
C VAL A 78 3.41 7.52 -2.07
N PRO A 79 2.71 8.47 -2.73
CA PRO A 79 1.68 9.27 -2.06
C PRO A 79 0.37 8.51 -1.80
N SER A 80 0.16 7.35 -2.45
CA SER A 80 -1.04 6.52 -2.29
C SER A 80 -0.87 5.13 -2.89
N VAL A 81 -1.75 4.20 -2.48
CA VAL A 81 -1.82 2.84 -3.06
C VAL A 81 -2.11 2.89 -4.56
N SER A 82 -3.07 3.71 -5.01
CA SER A 82 -3.42 3.85 -6.43
C SER A 82 -2.23 4.31 -7.27
N TYR A 83 -1.42 5.25 -6.75
CA TYR A 83 -0.21 5.71 -7.42
C TYR A 83 0.84 4.59 -7.54
N GLY A 84 1.02 3.79 -6.47
CA GLY A 84 1.92 2.64 -6.47
C GLY A 84 1.52 1.59 -7.52
N ILE A 85 0.25 1.18 -7.53
CA ILE A 85 -0.28 0.21 -8.51
C ILE A 85 -0.17 0.74 -9.95
N ALA A 86 -0.53 2.01 -10.18
CA ALA A 86 -0.42 2.60 -11.50
C ALA A 86 1.04 2.68 -11.99
N THR A 87 1.98 2.96 -11.08
CA THR A 87 3.41 2.91 -11.37
C THR A 87 3.85 1.49 -11.75
N ALA A 88 3.45 0.48 -10.99
CA ALA A 88 3.76 -0.92 -11.31
C ALA A 88 3.20 -1.33 -12.68
N ALA A 89 1.91 -1.10 -12.93
CA ALA A 89 1.25 -1.46 -14.19
C ALA A 89 1.81 -0.72 -15.43
N ARG A 90 2.50 0.40 -15.25
CA ARG A 90 3.19 1.13 -16.34
C ARG A 90 4.58 0.60 -16.66
N ASN A 91 5.20 -0.15 -15.74
CA ASN A 91 6.56 -0.68 -15.88
C ASN A 91 6.58 -2.21 -16.11
N LEU A 92 5.43 -2.87 -16.08
CA LEU A 92 5.28 -4.29 -16.38
C LEU A 92 4.73 -4.49 -17.79
N ASP A 93 5.22 -5.53 -18.45
CA ASP A 93 4.74 -5.96 -19.76
C ASP A 93 3.65 -7.03 -19.61
N ALA A 94 2.53 -6.85 -20.30
CA ALA A 94 1.47 -7.84 -20.44
C ALA A 94 1.19 -8.07 -21.93
N PRO A 95 1.95 -8.92 -22.63
CA PRO A 95 1.82 -9.10 -24.08
C PRO A 95 0.42 -9.54 -24.52
N ALA A 96 0.09 -9.24 -25.78
CA ALA A 96 -1.17 -9.67 -26.38
C ALA A 96 -1.39 -11.19 -26.23
N GLY A 97 -2.60 -11.57 -25.80
CA GLY A 97 -2.95 -12.97 -25.56
C GLY A 97 -2.55 -13.54 -24.19
N LYS A 98 -1.76 -12.83 -23.38
CA LYS A 98 -1.54 -13.16 -21.96
C LYS A 98 -2.73 -12.75 -21.09
N ARG A 99 -2.77 -13.28 -19.87
CA ARG A 99 -3.76 -12.98 -18.84
C ARG A 99 -3.11 -12.23 -17.68
N ILE A 100 -3.76 -11.16 -17.24
CA ILE A 100 -3.50 -10.51 -15.96
C ILE A 100 -4.53 -11.07 -14.98
N LEU A 101 -4.06 -11.80 -13.97
CA LEU A 101 -4.91 -12.45 -12.98
C LEU A 101 -5.16 -11.51 -11.79
N LEU A 102 -6.43 -11.29 -11.44
CA LEU A 102 -6.86 -10.49 -10.30
C LEU A 102 -7.79 -11.31 -9.39
N LEU A 103 -7.86 -10.96 -8.11
CA LEU A 103 -8.95 -11.44 -7.25
C LEU A 103 -10.22 -10.65 -7.56
N ASP A 104 -11.38 -11.28 -7.40
CA ASP A 104 -12.67 -10.60 -7.47
C ASP A 104 -12.86 -9.65 -6.28
N GLU A 105 -13.80 -8.71 -6.42
CA GLU A 105 -14.16 -7.72 -5.38
C GLU A 105 -13.00 -6.84 -4.88
N GLN A 106 -11.92 -6.74 -5.66
CA GLN A 106 -10.79 -5.89 -5.31
C GLN A 106 -11.17 -4.41 -5.37
N PHE A 107 -10.57 -3.63 -4.46
CA PHE A 107 -10.78 -2.19 -4.42
C PHE A 107 -10.39 -1.53 -5.75
N PRO A 108 -11.15 -0.54 -6.26
CA PRO A 108 -10.95 0.01 -7.61
C PRO A 108 -9.52 0.50 -7.91
N SER A 109 -8.79 0.98 -6.90
CA SER A 109 -7.38 1.40 -7.04
C SER A 109 -6.45 0.27 -7.50
N ASN A 110 -6.81 -0.98 -7.23
CA ASN A 110 -6.07 -2.17 -7.66
C ASN A 110 -6.71 -2.87 -8.87
N VAL A 111 -7.68 -2.26 -9.56
CA VAL A 111 -8.36 -2.88 -10.71
C VAL A 111 -8.14 -2.07 -11.99
N TYR A 112 -8.34 -0.76 -11.93
CA TYR A 112 -8.37 0.06 -13.14
C TYR A 112 -7.02 0.16 -13.85
N ALA A 113 -5.91 0.20 -13.11
CA ALA A 113 -4.57 0.27 -13.71
C ALA A 113 -4.26 -0.98 -14.56
N TRP A 114 -4.69 -2.15 -14.11
CA TRP A 114 -4.50 -3.41 -14.83
C TRP A 114 -5.44 -3.54 -16.03
N ARG A 115 -6.70 -3.10 -15.88
CA ARG A 115 -7.64 -3.04 -17.01
C ARG A 115 -7.11 -2.14 -18.13
N GLU A 116 -6.55 -1.00 -17.76
CA GLU A 116 -5.92 -0.07 -18.71
C GLU A 116 -4.68 -0.70 -19.38
N LEU A 117 -3.86 -1.45 -18.62
CA LEU A 117 -2.74 -2.23 -19.18
C LEU A 117 -3.22 -3.25 -20.20
N ALA A 118 -4.22 -4.07 -19.85
CA ALA A 118 -4.80 -5.06 -20.74
C ALA A 118 -5.37 -4.42 -22.03
N ALA A 119 -6.08 -3.30 -21.89
CA ALA A 119 -6.67 -2.59 -23.02
C ALA A 119 -5.61 -2.06 -24.01
N ARG A 120 -4.50 -1.52 -23.51
CA ARG A 120 -3.42 -1.01 -24.38
C ARG A 120 -2.56 -2.11 -25.01
N SER A 121 -2.40 -3.25 -24.35
CA SER A 121 -1.45 -4.28 -24.76
C SER A 121 -2.09 -5.47 -25.49
N GLY A 122 -3.42 -5.62 -25.42
CA GLY A 122 -4.14 -6.78 -25.93
C GLY A 122 -4.11 -8.01 -25.02
N ALA A 123 -3.65 -7.85 -23.76
CA ALA A 123 -3.82 -8.86 -22.73
C ALA A 123 -5.29 -8.93 -22.27
N ARG A 124 -5.61 -9.96 -21.48
CA ARG A 124 -6.97 -10.19 -20.95
C ARG A 124 -6.96 -10.11 -19.44
N ILE A 125 -8.02 -9.58 -18.85
CA ILE A 125 -8.25 -9.65 -17.42
C ILE A 125 -8.92 -10.98 -17.11
N ASP A 126 -8.34 -11.73 -16.19
CA ASP A 126 -8.96 -12.90 -15.60
C ASP A 126 -9.16 -12.65 -14.10
N THR A 127 -10.29 -13.10 -13.56
CA THR A 127 -10.68 -12.79 -12.18
C THR A 127 -10.99 -14.09 -11.43
N VAL A 128 -10.38 -14.23 -10.26
CA VAL A 128 -10.58 -15.36 -9.33
C VAL A 128 -11.73 -15.01 -8.38
N PRO A 129 -12.91 -15.66 -8.51
CA PRO A 129 -14.00 -15.45 -7.57
C PRO A 129 -13.61 -15.97 -6.18
N ARG A 130 -14.25 -15.45 -5.13
CA ARG A 130 -14.08 -15.98 -3.77
C ARG A 130 -14.56 -17.44 -3.72
N PRO A 131 -13.68 -18.39 -3.33
CA PRO A 131 -14.06 -19.80 -3.26
C PRO A 131 -14.97 -20.06 -2.05
N ALA A 132 -15.85 -21.06 -2.16
CA ALA A 132 -16.88 -21.36 -1.15
C ALA A 132 -16.32 -21.96 0.14
N ASP A 133 -15.13 -22.56 0.08
CA ASP A 133 -14.38 -23.13 1.21
C ASP A 133 -13.35 -22.15 1.79
N ASP A 134 -13.33 -20.90 1.30
CA ASP A 134 -12.35 -19.86 1.63
C ASP A 134 -10.88 -20.24 1.32
N ASP A 135 -10.62 -21.30 0.53
CA ASP A 135 -9.27 -21.65 0.07
C ASP A 135 -8.86 -20.82 -1.16
N GLY A 136 -8.58 -19.53 -0.90
CA GLY A 136 -8.10 -18.61 -1.94
C GLY A 136 -6.78 -19.04 -2.56
N THR A 137 -5.93 -19.76 -1.82
CA THR A 137 -4.63 -20.21 -2.33
C THR A 137 -4.81 -21.24 -3.43
N ALA A 138 -5.60 -22.29 -3.19
CA ALA A 138 -5.90 -23.29 -4.22
C ALA A 138 -6.54 -22.64 -5.46
N ALA A 139 -7.52 -21.76 -5.25
CA ALA A 139 -8.23 -21.08 -6.35
C ALA A 139 -7.30 -20.23 -7.25
N ILE A 140 -6.28 -19.61 -6.66
CA ILE A 140 -5.25 -18.87 -7.40
C ILE A 140 -4.32 -19.83 -8.14
N LEU A 141 -3.80 -20.85 -7.45
CA LEU A 141 -2.84 -21.80 -8.01
C LEU A 141 -3.41 -22.53 -9.24
N ASP A 142 -4.69 -22.91 -9.20
CA ASP A 142 -5.38 -23.56 -10.32
C ASP A 142 -5.50 -22.68 -11.58
N ARG A 143 -5.31 -21.37 -11.45
CA ARG A 143 -5.44 -20.39 -12.55
C ARG A 143 -4.10 -19.83 -13.02
N ILE A 144 -3.04 -20.00 -12.24
CA ILE A 144 -1.68 -19.65 -12.64
C ILE A 144 -1.19 -20.65 -13.70
N GLY A 145 -0.69 -20.13 -14.81
CA GLY A 145 -0.13 -20.92 -15.91
C GLY A 145 0.84 -20.09 -16.74
N GLU A 146 1.44 -20.68 -17.77
CA GLU A 146 2.41 -19.99 -18.64
C GLU A 146 1.82 -18.79 -19.38
N ASP A 147 0.50 -18.72 -19.49
CA ASP A 147 -0.24 -17.63 -20.12
C ASP A 147 -0.61 -16.50 -19.16
N VAL A 148 -0.28 -16.60 -17.87
CA VAL A 148 -0.38 -15.50 -16.89
C VAL A 148 0.91 -14.68 -16.88
N CYS A 149 0.78 -13.36 -16.90
CA CYS A 149 1.90 -12.40 -16.79
C CYS A 149 1.84 -11.60 -15.49
#